data_AF-A0AA42Q4Z1-F1
#
_entry.id   AF-A0AA42Q4Z1-F1
#
_cell.length_a   1.000
_cell.length_b   1.000
_cell.length_c   1.000
_cell.angle_alpha   90.00
_cell.angle_beta   90.00
_cell.angle_gamma   90.00
#
_symmetry.space_group_name_H-M   'P 1'
#
loop_
_entity.id
_entity.type
_entity.pdbx_description
1 polymer ?
#
loop_
_entity_poly.entity_id
_entity_poly.type
_entity_poly.pdbx_seq_one_letter_code
_entity_poly.pdbx_strand_id
1 'polypeptide(L)'
;MSRSPSESSRDFNVRSWQVLSHAERAERESQQGKPHYRPPSDCYDGKELQRTPGIPDARFRAFELPSRAHGQLNYPNGTRIPFPEPADDTAR
;
A
#
# COMPACT_ATOMS: atom_id res chain seq x y z
N MET A 1 20.92 -2.41 -29.36
CA MET A 1 21.73 -3.24 -28.45
C MET A 1 20.93 -3.47 -27.17
N SER A 2 20.25 -4.60 -27.05
CA SER A 2 19.44 -4.94 -25.88
C SER A 2 20.36 -5.42 -24.75
N ARG A 3 20.43 -4.66 -23.66
CA ARG A 3 21.17 -5.08 -22.45
C ARG A 3 20.27 -5.99 -21.64
N SER A 4 20.39 -7.30 -21.83
CA SER A 4 19.81 -8.28 -20.92
C SER A 4 20.52 -8.15 -19.56
N PRO A 5 19.80 -7.99 -18.43
CA PRO A 5 20.44 -7.98 -17.13
C PRO A 5 21.10 -9.34 -16.86
N SER A 6 22.31 -9.33 -16.30
CA SER A 6 23.02 -10.56 -15.89
C SER A 6 22.27 -11.24 -14.75
N GLU A 7 22.38 -12.57 -14.64
CA GLU A 7 21.80 -13.34 -13.52
C GLU A 7 22.25 -12.80 -12.16
N SER A 8 23.47 -12.28 -12.05
CA SER A 8 24.00 -11.64 -10.84
C SER A 8 23.28 -10.35 -10.41
N SER A 9 22.51 -9.70 -11.29
CA SER A 9 21.67 -8.54 -10.91
C SER A 9 20.33 -8.96 -10.31
N ARG A 10 19.94 -10.24 -10.41
CA ARG A 10 18.72 -10.75 -9.77
C ARG A 10 18.92 -11.00 -8.27
N ASP A 11 20.16 -11.20 -7.84
CA ASP A 11 20.51 -11.53 -6.46
C ASP A 11 21.17 -10.35 -5.73
N PHE A 12 20.49 -9.21 -5.68
CA PHE A 12 20.88 -8.14 -4.75
C PHE A 12 20.50 -8.55 -3.32
N ASN A 13 21.36 -9.31 -2.67
CA ASN A 13 21.16 -9.82 -1.32
C ASN A 13 21.93 -8.93 -0.32
N VAL A 14 21.23 -8.01 0.35
CA VAL A 14 21.78 -7.32 1.53
C VAL A 14 21.83 -8.35 2.65
N ARG A 15 23.05 -8.70 3.11
CA ARG A 15 23.40 -9.84 3.99
C ARG A 15 22.71 -9.89 5.38
N SER A 16 21.66 -9.11 5.60
CA SER A 16 20.89 -9.07 6.85
C SER A 16 19.38 -8.89 6.64
N TRP A 17 18.90 -8.80 5.39
CA TRP A 17 17.47 -8.69 5.07
C TRP A 17 17.08 -9.89 4.22
N GLN A 18 16.59 -10.95 4.85
CA GLN A 18 15.99 -12.06 4.12
C GLN A 18 14.74 -11.54 3.40
N VAL A 19 14.80 -11.47 2.08
CA VAL A 19 13.63 -11.20 1.24
C VAL A 19 12.87 -12.52 1.13
N LEU A 20 11.85 -12.69 1.98
CA LEU A 20 10.94 -13.84 1.91
C LEU A 20 10.20 -13.85 0.57
N SER A 21 10.01 -15.05 0.00
CA SER A 21 9.13 -15.22 -1.15
C SER A 21 7.69 -14.83 -0.80
N HIS A 22 6.87 -14.59 -1.82
CA HIS A 22 5.46 -14.23 -1.61
C HIS A 22 4.69 -15.29 -0.81
N ALA A 23 5.01 -16.59 -0.99
CA ALA A 23 4.38 -17.68 -0.26
C ALA A 23 4.80 -17.67 1.22
N GLU A 24 6.10 -17.54 1.50
CA GLU A 24 6.64 -17.50 2.86
C GLU A 24 6.15 -16.26 3.63
N ARG A 25 6.02 -15.10 2.96
CA ARG A 25 5.42 -13.91 3.55
C ARG A 25 3.96 -14.16 3.94
N ALA A 26 3.16 -14.73 3.04
CA ALA A 26 1.74 -14.99 3.28
C ALA A 26 1.51 -16.01 4.41
N GLU A 27 2.35 -17.05 4.49
CA GLU A 27 2.30 -18.03 5.58
C GLU A 27 2.69 -17.40 6.93
N ARG A 28 3.73 -16.56 6.95
CA ARG A 28 4.13 -15.85 8.17
C ARG A 28 3.06 -14.87 8.64
N GLU A 29 2.41 -14.16 7.73
CA GLU A 29 1.29 -13.25 8.02
C GLU A 29 0.03 -14.01 8.47
N SER A 30 -0.20 -15.25 8.02
CA SER A 30 -1.33 -16.06 8.50
C SER A 30 -1.10 -16.60 9.92
N GLN A 31 0.15 -16.91 10.26
CA GLN A 31 0.55 -17.34 11.61
C GLN A 31 0.63 -16.17 12.60
N GLN A 32 1.06 -14.99 12.12
CA GLN A 32 1.12 -13.76 12.91
C GLN A 32 -0.19 -13.00 12.73
N GLY A 33 -1.21 -13.34 13.53
CA GLY A 33 -2.44 -12.57 13.61
C GLY A 33 -2.16 -11.07 13.70
N LYS A 34 -2.98 -10.25 13.04
CA LYS A 34 -2.77 -8.79 12.96
C LYS A 34 -2.52 -8.23 14.37
N PRO A 35 -1.40 -7.54 14.63
CA PRO A 35 -1.16 -6.98 15.95
C PRO A 35 -2.28 -6.00 16.27
N HIS A 36 -3.06 -6.31 17.30
CA HIS A 36 -4.09 -5.41 17.79
C HIS A 36 -3.41 -4.33 18.64
N TYR A 37 -3.16 -3.18 18.02
CA TYR A 37 -2.58 -2.04 18.71
C TYR A 37 -3.51 -1.60 19.85
N ARG A 38 -2.99 -1.63 21.08
CA ARG A 38 -3.61 -1.02 22.25
C ARG A 38 -2.76 0.18 22.67
N PRO A 39 -3.24 1.41 22.51
CA PRO A 39 -2.49 2.58 22.94
C PRO A 39 -2.29 2.54 24.47
N PRO A 40 -1.11 3.00 24.97
CA PRO A 40 -0.91 3.25 26.40
C PRO A 40 -1.91 4.28 26.95
N SER A 41 -2.14 4.29 28.28
CA SER A 41 -3.07 5.23 28.94
C SER A 41 -2.73 6.69 28.71
N ASP A 42 -1.44 6.99 28.57
CA ASP A 42 -0.91 8.35 28.45
C ASP A 42 -0.64 8.72 26.99
N CYS A 43 -1.24 8.00 26.05
CA CYS A 43 -1.14 8.32 24.63
C CYS A 43 -1.90 9.62 24.34
N TYR A 44 -1.30 10.45 23.49
CA TYR A 44 -1.92 11.68 22.99
C TYR A 44 -3.29 11.38 22.36
N ASP A 45 -4.34 12.04 22.87
CA ASP A 45 -5.74 11.80 22.48
C ASP A 45 -6.20 12.64 21.27
N GLY A 46 -5.43 13.66 20.88
CA GLY A 46 -5.70 14.49 19.71
C GLY A 46 -6.97 15.35 19.82
N LYS A 47 -7.50 15.56 21.02
CA LYS A 47 -8.75 16.34 21.24
C LYS A 47 -8.67 17.80 20.79
N GLU A 48 -7.46 18.36 20.73
CA GLU A 48 -7.15 19.71 20.27
C GLU A 48 -7.06 19.81 18.74
N LEU A 49 -6.95 18.68 18.04
CA LEU A 49 -6.85 18.67 16.57
C LEU A 49 -8.19 19.03 15.97
N GLN A 50 -8.39 20.33 15.76
CA GLN A 50 -9.53 20.87 15.04
C GLN A 50 -9.35 20.69 13.54
N ARG A 51 -10.46 20.60 12.81
CA ARG A 51 -10.39 20.63 11.34
C ARG A 51 -9.84 21.96 10.88
N THR A 52 -9.00 21.92 9.86
CA THR A 52 -8.50 23.13 9.20
C THR A 52 -9.70 23.94 8.68
N PRO A 53 -9.88 25.20 9.12
CA PRO A 53 -10.96 26.04 8.62
C PRO A 53 -10.91 26.14 7.09
N GLY A 54 -12.06 26.04 6.44
CA GLY A 54 -12.16 26.12 4.97
C GLY A 54 -11.84 24.82 4.22
N ILE A 55 -11.45 23.73 4.90
CA ILE A 55 -11.38 22.41 4.27
C ILE A 55 -12.72 21.69 4.50
N PRO A 56 -13.51 21.42 3.44
CA PRO A 56 -14.78 20.74 3.58
C PRO A 56 -14.60 19.29 4.01
N ASP A 57 -15.60 18.75 4.72
CA ASP A 57 -15.54 17.41 5.29
C ASP A 57 -15.29 16.29 4.29
N ALA A 58 -15.76 16.47 3.04
CA ALA A 58 -15.54 15.56 1.93
C ALA A 58 -14.05 15.29 1.66
N ARG A 59 -13.17 16.27 1.91
CA ARG A 59 -11.72 16.11 1.69
C ARG A 59 -11.03 15.18 2.71
N PHE A 60 -11.67 14.91 3.84
CA PHE A 60 -11.15 14.00 4.86
C PHE A 60 -11.71 12.56 4.70
N ARG A 61 -12.58 12.34 3.71
CA ARG A 61 -13.12 11.01 3.37
C ARG A 61 -12.15 10.25 2.46
N ALA A 62 -10.90 10.10 2.90
CA ALA A 62 -9.90 9.29 2.18
C ALA A 62 -10.28 7.80 2.13
N PHE A 63 -11.13 7.36 3.07
CA PHE A 63 -11.65 5.99 3.13
C PHE A 63 -12.73 5.70 2.09
N GLU A 64 -13.07 6.60 1.17
CA GLU A 64 -14.03 6.31 0.08
C GLU A 64 -13.32 6.10 -1.26
N LEU A 65 -12.05 6.51 -1.35
CA LEU A 65 -11.28 6.41 -2.58
C LEU A 65 -10.62 5.03 -2.67
N PRO A 66 -10.62 4.40 -3.85
CA PRO A 66 -9.92 3.15 -4.05
C PRO A 66 -8.40 3.35 -3.97
N SER A 67 -7.71 2.46 -3.27
CA SER A 67 -6.25 2.44 -3.26
C SER A 67 -5.72 1.71 -4.50
N ARG A 68 -4.61 2.19 -5.06
CA ARG A 68 -3.92 1.53 -6.18
C ARG A 68 -2.92 0.53 -5.64
N ALA A 69 -3.13 -0.76 -5.90
CA ALA A 69 -2.17 -1.81 -5.56
C ALA A 69 -2.26 -2.95 -6.57
N HIS A 70 -1.12 -3.53 -6.96
CA HIS A 70 -1.04 -4.70 -7.84
C HIS A 70 -1.83 -4.56 -9.17
N GLY A 71 -1.86 -3.37 -9.77
CA GLY A 71 -2.62 -3.12 -11.01
C GLY A 71 -4.14 -3.10 -10.79
N GLN A 72 -4.61 -2.95 -9.54
CA GLN A 72 -6.02 -2.91 -9.17
C GLN A 72 -6.35 -1.66 -8.35
N LEU A 73 -7.60 -1.24 -8.46
CA LEU A 73 -8.27 -0.27 -7.59
C LEU A 73 -9.02 -1.06 -6.51
N ASN A 74 -8.57 -0.94 -5.27
CA ASN A 74 -9.13 -1.61 -4.10
C ASN A 74 -10.04 -0.66 -3.34
N TYR A 75 -11.34 -0.89 -3.46
CA TYR A 75 -12.32 -0.08 -2.75
C TYR A 75 -12.45 -0.52 -1.29
N PRO A 76 -12.70 0.43 -0.38
CA PRO A 76 -12.99 0.21 1.03
C PRO A 76 -14.17 -0.73 1.30
N ASN A 77 -15.15 -0.78 0.39
CA ASN A 77 -16.31 -1.68 0.46
C ASN A 77 -15.98 -3.13 0.04
N GLY A 78 -14.71 -3.44 -0.23
CA GLY A 78 -14.25 -4.76 -0.68
C GLY A 78 -14.28 -4.97 -2.19
N THR A 79 -14.81 -4.02 -2.96
CA THR A 79 -14.82 -4.10 -4.43
C THR A 79 -13.40 -3.96 -4.97
N ARG A 80 -13.03 -4.77 -5.97
CA ARG A 80 -11.74 -4.67 -6.65
C ARG A 80 -11.97 -4.61 -8.15
N ILE A 81 -11.42 -3.59 -8.79
CA ILE A 81 -11.47 -3.48 -10.26
C ILE A 81 -10.05 -3.34 -10.82
N PRO A 82 -9.76 -3.86 -12.01
CA PRO A 82 -8.51 -3.59 -12.70
C PRO A 82 -8.28 -2.07 -12.83
N PHE A 83 -7.04 -1.63 -12.61
CA PHE A 83 -6.69 -0.25 -12.89
C PHE A 83 -6.77 -0.02 -14.40
N PRO A 84 -7.49 1.00 -14.88
CA PRO A 84 -7.59 1.26 -16.32
C PRO A 84 -6.18 1.56 -16.86
N GLU A 85 -5.77 0.84 -17.90
CA GLU A 85 -4.52 1.15 -18.58
C GLU A 85 -4.62 2.57 -19.17
N PRO A 86 -3.53 3.35 -19.16
CA PRO A 86 -3.53 4.62 -19.85
C PRO A 86 -3.93 4.36 -21.31
N ALA A 87 -4.99 5.01 -21.78
CA ALA A 87 -5.30 5.01 -23.20
C ALA A 87 -4.05 5.51 -23.93
N ASP A 88 -3.58 4.75 -24.91
CA ASP A 88 -2.44 5.09 -25.73
C ASP A 88 -2.69 6.45 -26.42
N ASP A 89 -2.27 7.53 -25.77
CA ASP A 89 -2.32 8.90 -26.30
C ASP A 89 -1.12 9.13 -27.25
N THR A 90 -0.88 8.15 -28.14
CA THR A 90 0.17 8.16 -29.16
C THR A 90 -0.40 8.47 -30.55
N ALA A 91 -1.34 9.41 -30.60
CA ALA A 91 -1.83 9.99 -31.85
C ALA A 91 -1.88 11.53 -31.74
N ARG A 92 -0.70 12.16 -31.75
CA ARG A 92 -0.57 13.56 -32.16
C ARG A 92 0.77 13.82 -32.85
#